data_AF-A0A0C3E887-F1
#
_entry.id   AF-A0A0C3E887-F1
#
_cell.length_a   1.000
_cell.length_b   1.000
_cell.length_c   1.000
_cell.angle_alpha   90.00
_cell.angle_beta   90.00
_cell.angle_gamma   90.00
#
_symmetry.space_group_name_H-M   'P 1'
#
loop_
_entity.id
_entity.type
_entity.pdbx_description
1 polymer ?
#
loop_
_entity_poly.entity_id
_entity_poly.type
_entity_poly.pdbx_seq_one_letter_code
_entity_poly.pdbx_strand_id
1 'polypeptide(L)'
;MARPKKERNICSSAPYECFKPNGVPLSKLHKIELLADELEALRLADLEALSQSEAAVSMGVSRQTFGNIVKRARAKVAQSLVHGQALMFSREP
;
A
#
# COMPACT_ATOMS: atom_id res chain seq x y z
N MET A 1 -19.59 -7.47 -14.66
CA MET A 1 -19.09 -8.35 -13.59
C MET A 1 -17.67 -7.92 -13.26
N ALA A 2 -17.37 -7.62 -11.98
CA ALA A 2 -16.00 -7.31 -11.59
C ALA A 2 -15.16 -8.59 -11.72
N ARG A 3 -14.11 -8.54 -12.54
CA ARG A 3 -13.18 -9.67 -12.70
C ARG A 3 -12.59 -9.99 -11.32
N PRO A 4 -12.62 -11.26 -10.86
CA PRO A 4 -11.96 -11.65 -9.62
C PRO A 4 -10.52 -11.16 -9.67
N LYS A 5 -10.08 -10.45 -8.62
CA LYS A 5 -8.68 -10.04 -8.52
C LYS A 5 -7.87 -11.33 -8.44
N LYS A 6 -6.93 -11.52 -9.37
CA LYS A 6 -5.94 -12.59 -9.23
C LYS A 6 -5.27 -12.47 -7.86
N GLU A 7 -5.10 -13.60 -7.19
CA GLU A 7 -4.25 -13.72 -6.01
C GLU A 7 -2.85 -13.18 -6.36
N ARG A 8 -2.26 -12.44 -5.41
CA ARG A 8 -0.97 -11.77 -5.58
C ARG A 8 -0.04 -12.27 -4.50
N ASN A 9 1.24 -12.37 -4.82
CA ASN A 9 2.23 -12.74 -3.82
C ASN A 9 2.52 -11.51 -2.95
N ILE A 10 2.16 -11.60 -1.68
CA ILE A 10 2.40 -10.57 -0.66
C ILE A 10 3.32 -11.19 0.38
N CYS A 11 4.53 -10.65 0.50
CA CYS A 11 5.56 -11.20 1.38
C CYS A 11 5.74 -10.37 2.67
N SER A 12 5.06 -9.23 2.78
CA SER A 12 5.13 -8.37 3.95
C SER A 12 3.79 -8.15 4.62
N SER A 13 3.84 -7.96 5.94
CA SER A 13 2.70 -7.53 6.75
C SER A 13 3.08 -6.26 7.49
N ALA A 14 2.08 -5.38 7.69
CA ALA A 14 2.31 -4.17 8.46
C ALA A 14 2.58 -4.53 9.93
N PRO A 15 3.69 -4.05 10.53
CA PRO A 15 4.00 -4.35 11.94
C PRO A 15 3.01 -3.71 12.91
N TYR A 16 2.33 -2.66 12.46
CA TYR A 16 1.28 -1.95 13.21
C TYR A 16 0.06 -1.75 12.33
N GLU A 17 -1.11 -1.64 12.96
CA GLU A 17 -2.38 -1.43 12.26
C GLU A 17 -2.53 -0.01 11.71
N CYS A 18 -1.77 0.96 12.25
CA CYS A 18 -1.84 2.34 11.77
C CYS A 18 -0.57 3.17 11.99
N PHE A 19 -0.36 4.15 11.12
CA PHE A 19 0.47 5.34 11.37
C PHE A 19 -0.42 6.57 11.41
N LYS A 20 -0.13 7.51 12.31
CA LYS A 20 -0.93 8.74 12.48
C LYS A 20 -0.05 9.89 13.00
N PRO A 21 -0.47 11.16 12.79
CA PRO A 21 0.21 12.29 13.42
C PRO A 21 0.25 12.17 14.95
N ASN A 22 1.33 12.71 15.53
CA ASN A 22 1.53 12.71 16.97
C ASN A 22 0.51 13.64 17.66
N GLY A 23 0.10 13.30 18.88
CA GLY A 23 -0.79 14.14 19.71
C GLY A 23 -2.26 14.19 19.30
N VAL A 24 -2.67 13.61 18.16
CA VAL A 24 -4.07 13.58 17.71
C VAL A 24 -4.70 12.20 17.94
N PRO A 25 -5.82 12.09 18.66
CA PRO A 25 -6.55 10.82 18.80
C PRO A 25 -7.03 10.28 17.45
N LEU A 26 -6.93 8.96 17.25
CA LEU A 26 -7.35 8.30 16.02
C LEU A 26 -8.83 8.55 15.67
N SER A 27 -9.69 8.70 16.68
CA SER A 27 -11.12 9.01 16.51
C SER A 27 -11.40 10.37 15.86
N LYS A 28 -10.44 11.29 15.89
CA LYS A 28 -10.55 12.64 15.30
C LYS A 28 -9.90 12.75 13.93
N LEU A 29 -9.30 11.68 13.42
CA LEU A 29 -8.56 11.67 12.17
C LEU A 29 -9.37 11.04 11.06
N HIS A 30 -9.28 11.63 9.86
CA HIS A 30 -9.67 10.93 8.65
C HIS A 30 -8.72 9.73 8.45
N LYS A 31 -9.28 8.61 8.00
CA LYS A 31 -8.54 7.35 7.84
C LYS A 31 -8.38 7.06 6.35
N ILE A 32 -7.16 6.83 5.92
CA ILE A 32 -6.85 6.28 4.60
C ILE A 32 -6.43 4.83 4.81
N GLU A 33 -7.11 3.91 4.12
CA GLU A 33 -6.71 2.51 4.10
C GLU A 33 -5.63 2.29 3.04
N LEU A 34 -4.48 1.76 3.45
CA LEU A 34 -3.46 1.18 2.59
C LEU A 34 -3.64 -0.34 2.57
N LEU A 35 -3.89 -0.88 1.38
CA LEU A 35 -4.10 -2.31 1.20
C LEU A 35 -2.78 -3.08 1.28
N ALA A 36 -2.85 -4.39 1.52
CA ALA A 36 -1.66 -5.24 1.62
C ALA A 36 -0.84 -5.26 0.31
N ASP A 37 -1.53 -5.27 -0.85
CA ASP A 37 -0.89 -5.18 -2.17
C ASP A 37 -0.17 -3.84 -2.38
N GLU A 38 -0.73 -2.75 -1.86
CA GLU A 38 -0.16 -1.40 -1.91
C GLU A 38 1.06 -1.28 -1.01
N LEU A 39 1.02 -1.85 0.19
CA LEU A 39 2.18 -1.89 1.08
C LEU A 39 3.33 -2.71 0.47
N GLU A 40 3.04 -3.89 -0.07
CA GLU A 40 4.04 -4.72 -0.73
C GLU A 40 4.66 -4.01 -1.94
N ALA A 41 3.84 -3.30 -2.73
CA ALA A 41 4.33 -2.54 -3.87
C ALA A 41 5.26 -1.38 -3.44
N LEU A 42 4.97 -0.68 -2.34
CA LEU A 42 5.88 0.32 -1.76
C LEU A 42 7.18 -0.33 -1.27
N ARG A 43 7.09 -1.49 -0.62
CA ARG A 43 8.28 -2.24 -0.16
C ARG A 43 9.20 -2.57 -1.33
N LEU A 44 8.67 -3.22 -2.38
CA LEU A 44 9.47 -3.64 -3.52
C LEU A 44 10.02 -2.45 -4.34
N ALA A 45 9.19 -1.44 -4.61
CA ALA A 45 9.57 -0.35 -5.50
C ALA A 45 10.35 0.78 -4.79
N ASP A 46 9.94 1.18 -3.59
CA ASP A 46 10.45 2.37 -2.90
C ASP A 46 11.46 2.03 -1.80
N LEU A 47 11.33 0.87 -1.13
CA LEU A 47 12.28 0.45 -0.09
C LEU A 47 13.41 -0.42 -0.64
N GLU A 48 13.09 -1.43 -1.46
CA GLU A 48 14.08 -2.35 -2.07
C GLU A 48 14.62 -1.86 -3.41
N ALA A 49 14.06 -0.77 -3.94
CA ALA A 49 14.48 -0.13 -5.19
C ALA A 49 14.51 -1.08 -6.41
N LEU A 50 13.65 -2.10 -6.43
CA LEU A 50 13.54 -3.02 -7.57
C LEU A 50 12.97 -2.30 -8.80
N SER A 51 13.36 -2.77 -9.99
CA SER A 51 12.70 -2.29 -11.20
C SER A 51 11.23 -2.71 -11.22
N GLN A 52 10.41 -1.93 -11.91
CA GLN A 52 8.98 -2.19 -12.04
C GLN A 52 8.67 -3.57 -12.64
N SER A 53 9.57 -4.08 -13.49
CA SER A 53 9.43 -5.41 -14.11
C SER A 53 9.73 -6.52 -13.10
N GLU A 54 10.83 -6.40 -12.34
CA GLU A 54 11.21 -7.37 -11.31
C GLU A 54 10.16 -7.46 -10.19
N ALA A 55 9.70 -6.31 -9.71
CA ALA A 55 8.69 -6.24 -8.66
C ALA A 55 7.33 -6.79 -9.13
N ALA A 56 6.96 -6.58 -10.40
CA ALA A 56 5.75 -7.17 -10.98
C ALA A 56 5.82 -8.69 -11.05
N VAL A 57 6.99 -9.24 -11.43
CA VAL A 57 7.25 -10.69 -11.41
C VAL A 57 7.15 -11.23 -9.98
N SER A 58 7.77 -10.55 -9.01
CA SER A 58 7.71 -10.93 -7.59
C SER A 58 6.26 -11.03 -7.08
N MET A 59 5.42 -10.03 -7.39
CA MET A 59 4.00 -10.01 -6.98
C MET A 59 3.08 -10.91 -7.83
N GLY A 60 3.57 -11.52 -8.92
CA GLY A 60 2.74 -12.33 -9.83
C GLY A 60 1.74 -11.54 -10.68
N VAL A 61 2.03 -10.27 -10.98
CA VAL A 61 1.13 -9.38 -11.73
C VAL A 61 1.79 -8.83 -13.01
N SER A 62 1.00 -8.21 -13.89
CA SER A 62 1.59 -7.52 -15.06
C SER A 62 2.34 -6.26 -14.62
N ARG A 63 3.36 -5.84 -15.39
CA ARG A 63 4.09 -4.58 -15.17
C ARG A 63 3.16 -3.37 -15.05
N GLN A 64 2.11 -3.29 -15.88
CA GLN A 64 1.13 -2.21 -15.84
C GLN A 64 0.29 -2.27 -14.55
N THR A 65 -0.13 -3.47 -14.15
CA THR A 65 -0.86 -3.68 -12.88
C THR A 65 -0.02 -3.23 -11.70
N PHE A 66 1.26 -3.64 -11.64
CA PHE A 66 2.19 -3.21 -10.61
C PHE A 66 2.34 -1.68 -10.56
N GLY A 67 2.54 -1.05 -11.72
CA GLY A 67 2.58 0.41 -11.82
C GLY A 67 1.35 1.12 -11.27
N ASN A 68 0.16 0.58 -11.54
CA ASN A 68 -1.09 1.12 -11.02
C ASN A 68 -1.20 0.96 -9.49
N ILE A 69 -0.71 -0.15 -8.93
CA ILE A 69 -0.68 -0.38 -7.48
C ILE A 69 0.26 0.62 -6.81
N VAL A 70 1.51 0.73 -7.29
CA VAL A 70 2.50 1.69 -6.75
C VAL A 70 1.96 3.13 -6.80
N LYS A 71 1.37 3.53 -7.93
CA LYS A 71 0.78 4.87 -8.08
C LYS A 71 -0.30 5.15 -7.04
N ARG A 72 -1.21 4.19 -6.81
CA ARG A 72 -2.25 4.32 -5.78
C ARG A 72 -1.67 4.37 -4.37
N ALA A 73 -0.72 3.48 -4.08
CA ALA A 73 -0.06 3.41 -2.77
C ALA A 73 0.64 4.73 -2.42
N ARG A 74 1.46 5.26 -3.34
CA ARG A 74 2.13 6.56 -3.17
C ARG A 74 1.15 7.71 -3.00
N ALA A 75 0.06 7.73 -3.76
CA ALA A 75 -0.97 8.76 -3.62
C ALA A 75 -1.62 8.75 -2.23
N LYS A 76 -1.95 7.57 -1.70
CA LYS A 76 -2.52 7.40 -0.35
C LYS A 76 -1.54 7.84 0.75
N VAL A 77 -0.28 7.43 0.64
CA VAL A 77 0.77 7.86 1.58
C VAL A 77 0.94 9.37 1.53
N ALA A 78 1.08 9.95 0.34
CA ALA A 78 1.23 11.40 0.17
C ALA A 78 0.03 12.15 0.73
N GLN A 79 -1.20 11.71 0.44
CA GLN A 79 -2.42 12.29 0.97
C GLN A 79 -2.44 12.24 2.51
N SER A 80 -2.04 11.11 3.09
CA SER A 80 -1.98 10.95 4.56
C SER A 80 -0.98 11.91 5.19
N LEU A 81 0.19 12.08 4.58
CA LEU A 81 1.25 12.96 5.09
C LEU A 81 0.89 14.44 4.92
N VAL A 82 0.39 14.84 3.75
CA VAL A 82 0.06 16.24 3.43
C VAL A 82 -1.14 16.75 4.23
N HIS A 83 -2.16 15.91 4.44
CA HIS A 83 -3.39 16.30 5.15
C HIS A 83 -3.41 15.88 6.63
N GLY A 84 -2.33 15.28 7.14
CA GLY A 84 -2.25 14.84 8.53
C GLY A 84 -3.28 13.77 8.89
N GLN A 85 -3.54 12.84 7.98
CA GLN A 85 -4.54 11.78 8.16
C GLN A 85 -3.88 10.52 8.76
N ALA A 86 -4.70 9.61 9.29
CA ALA A 86 -4.23 8.32 9.74
C ALA A 86 -4.15 7.34 8.56
N LEU A 87 -2.99 6.72 8.38
CA LEU A 87 -2.79 5.62 7.43
C LEU A 87 -3.07 4.30 8.16
N MET A 88 -4.10 3.59 7.74
CA MET A 88 -4.54 2.30 8.30
C MET A 88 -4.07 1.18 7.37
N PHE A 89 -3.57 0.08 7.90
CA PHE A 89 -3.17 -1.07 7.09
C PHE A 89 -4.24 -2.16 7.11
N SER A 90 -4.64 -2.62 5.92
CA SER A 90 -5.58 -3.74 5.79
C SER A 90 -4.87 -5.05 6.12
N ARG A 91 -5.40 -5.82 7.07
CA ARG A 91 -5.03 -7.22 7.29
C ARG A 91 -5.97 -8.09 6.46
N GLU A 92 -5.72 -8.21 5.17
CA GLU A 92 -6.31 -9.34 4.44
C GLU A 92 -5.46 -10.59 4.74
N PRO A 93 -6.10 -11.71 5.15
CA PRO A 93 -5.42 -12.98 5.38
C PRO A 93 -4.90 -13.64 4.10
#